data_AF-A0A090R3B2-F1
#
_entry.id   AF-A0A090R3B2-F1
#
_cell.length_a   1.000
_cell.length_b   1.000
_cell.length_c   1.000
_cell.angle_alpha   90.00
_cell.angle_beta   90.00
_cell.angle_gamma   90.00
#
_symmetry.space_group_name_H-M   'P 1'
#
loop_
_entity.id
_entity.type
_entity.pdbx_description
1 polymer ?
#
loop_
_entity_poly.entity_id
_entity_poly.type
_entity_poly.pdbx_seq_one_letter_code
_entity_poly.pdbx_strand_id
1 'polypeptide(L)' 'MNGATYNQLQIFHAIVQAGSLTQAARHLEVAPASVSQALKALEKQLGLPLFTRSTAISS' A
#
# COMPACT_ATOMS: atom_id res chain seq x y z
N MET A 1 -11.55 17.40 1.75
CA MET A 1 -10.61 16.28 1.53
C MET A 1 -11.35 14.99 1.84
N ASN A 2 -11.42 14.02 0.92
CA ASN A 2 -12.20 12.79 1.11
C ASN A 2 -11.48 11.88 2.11
N GLY A 3 -12.14 11.45 3.19
CA GLY A 3 -11.52 10.60 4.23
C GLY A 3 -10.95 9.28 3.69
N ALA A 4 -11.56 8.75 2.62
CA ALA A 4 -11.05 7.57 1.91
C ALA A 4 -9.66 7.79 1.30
N THR A 5 -9.38 9.00 0.80
CA THR A 5 -8.08 9.36 0.21
C THR A 5 -6.99 9.50 1.26
N TYR A 6 -7.34 9.97 2.45
CA TYR A 6 -6.37 10.07 3.55
C TYR A 6 -5.89 8.68 4.01
N ASN A 7 -6.82 7.72 4.18
CA ASN A 7 -6.46 6.35 4.54
C ASN A 7 -5.55 5.68 3.50
N GLN A 8 -5.82 5.89 2.21
CA GLN A 8 -4.99 5.38 1.11
C GLN A 8 -3.56 5.94 1.17
N LEU A 9 -3.41 7.23 1.46
CA LEU A 9 -2.10 7.88 1.59
C LEU A 9 -1.33 7.39 2.83
N GLN A 10 -2.01 7.17 3.96
CA GLN A 10 -1.39 6.57 5.14
C GLN A 10 -0.90 5.15 4.85
N ILE A 11 -1.71 4.35 4.16
CA ILE A 11 -1.34 3.00 3.74
C ILE A 11 -0.13 3.04 2.80
N PHE A 12 -0.12 3.93 1.81
CA PHE A 12 1.03 4.13 0.93
C PHE A 12 2.29 4.46 1.72
N HIS A 13 2.23 5.44 2.63
CA HIS A 13 3.36 5.82 3.48
C HIS A 13 3.88 4.66 4.33
N ALA A 14 2.99 3.86 4.91
CA ALA A 14 3.37 2.69 5.69
C ALA A 14 4.07 1.61 4.83
N ILE A 15 3.62 1.41 3.58
CA ILE A 15 4.28 0.48 2.64
C ILE A 15 5.69 0.96 2.30
N VAL A 16 5.88 2.26 2.04
CA VAL A 16 7.22 2.82 1.76
C VAL A 16 8.14 2.64 2.96
N GLN A 17 7.67 2.91 4.18
CA GLN A 17 8.48 2.74 5.40
C GLN A 17 8.81 1.27 5.70
N ALA A 18 7.85 0.37 5.51
CA ALA A 18 8.03 -1.05 5.82
C ALA A 18 8.73 -1.85 4.71
N GLY A 19 8.78 -1.32 3.48
CA GLY A 19 9.32 -2.01 2.29
C GLY A 19 8.52 -3.24 1.85
N SER A 20 7.40 -3.54 2.50
CA SER A 20 6.59 -4.73 2.26
C SER A 20 5.12 -4.49 2.62
N LEU A 21 4.22 -4.95 1.75
CA LEU A 21 2.76 -4.92 1.97
C LEU A 21 2.36 -5.66 3.25
N THR A 22 2.96 -6.83 3.50
CA THR A 22 2.64 -7.65 4.68
C THR A 22 3.12 -7.00 5.96
N GLN A 23 4.31 -6.39 5.94
CA GLN A 23 4.84 -5.67 7.10
C GLN A 23 4.02 -4.40 7.37
N ALA A 24 3.68 -3.63 6.33
CA ALA A 24 2.80 -2.46 6.48
C ALA A 24 1.45 -2.82 7.08
N ALA A 25 0.84 -3.93 6.64
CA ALA A 25 -0.42 -4.42 7.20
C ALA A 25 -0.33 -4.75 8.70
N ARG A 26 0.78 -5.37 9.13
CA ARG A 26 1.08 -5.63 10.55
C ARG A 26 1.24 -4.34 11.34
N HIS A 27 1.99 -3.36 10.83
CA HIS A 27 2.18 -2.07 11.49
C HIS A 27 0.89 -1.27 11.64
N LEU A 28 -0.02 -1.40 10.69
CA LEU A 28 -1.33 -0.74 10.68
C LEU A 28 -2.44 -1.55 11.36
N GLU A 29 -2.13 -2.74 11.88
CA GLU A 29 -3.09 -3.66 12.52
C GLU A 29 -4.31 -3.99 11.63
N VAL A 30 -4.08 -4.12 10.31
CA VAL A 30 -5.12 -4.45 9.32
C VAL A 30 -4.76 -5.71 8.54
N ALA A 31 -5.74 -6.27 7.82
CA ALA A 31 -5.51 -7.38 6.92
C ALA A 31 -4.62 -6.96 5.72
N PRO A 32 -3.67 -7.81 5.26
CA PRO A 32 -2.88 -7.54 4.05
C PRO A 32 -3.71 -7.28 2.79
N ALA A 33 -4.90 -7.88 2.71
CA ALA A 33 -5.87 -7.64 1.64
C ALA A 33 -6.37 -6.18 1.64
N SER A 34 -6.61 -5.60 2.82
CA SER A 34 -7.07 -4.22 2.97
C SER A 34 -6.02 -3.22 2.49
N VAL A 35 -4.75 -3.45 2.86
CA VAL A 35 -3.60 -2.67 2.37
C VAL A 35 -3.50 -2.73 0.84
N SER A 36 -3.56 -3.94 0.29
CA SER A 36 -3.51 -4.15 -1.17
C SER A 36 -4.67 -3.47 -1.90
N GLN A 37 -5.88 -3.52 -1.35
CA GLN A 37 -7.05 -2.89 -1.95
C GLN A 37 -6.98 -1.37 -1.90
N ALA A 38 -6.54 -0.80 -0.78
CA ALA A 38 -6.37 0.64 -0.64
C ALA A 38 -5.29 1.18 -1.59
N LEU A 39 -4.16 0.46 -1.71
CA LEU A 39 -3.12 0.79 -2.68
C LEU A 39 -3.68 0.76 -4.11
N LYS A 40 -4.39 -0.30 -4.50
CA LYS A 40 -4.98 -0.42 -5.84
C LYS A 40 -5.99 0.69 -6.12
N ALA A 41 -6.76 1.12 -5.12
CA ALA A 41 -7.68 2.24 -5.26
C ALA A 41 -6.93 3.55 -5.49
N LEU A 42 -5.82 3.77 -4.79
CA LEU A 42 -4.97 4.95 -4.98
C LEU A 42 -4.33 4.97 -6.38
N GLU A 43 -3.75 3.85 -6.81
CA GLU A 43 -3.20 3.68 -8.16
C GLU A 43 -4.24 3.96 -9.25
N LYS A 44 -5.47 3.45 -9.05
CA LYS A 44 -6.59 3.72 -9.97
C LYS A 44 -6.95 5.20 -10.03
N GLN A 45 -6.92 5.91 -8.91
CA GLN A 45 -7.19 7.34 -8.88
C GLN A 45 -6.09 8.17 -9.55
N LEU A 46 -4.84 7.73 -9.43
CA LEU A 46 -3.69 8.40 -10.04
C LEU A 46 -3.47 7.99 -11.50
N GLY A 47 -4.07 6.87 -11.94
CA GLY A 47 -3.92 6.34 -13.29
C GLY A 47 -2.55 5.70 -13.56
N LEU A 48 -1.79 5.38 -12.50
CA LEU A 48 -0.44 4.84 -12.61
C LEU A 48 -0.09 3.90 -11.45
N PRO A 49 0.76 2.88 -11.69
CA PRO A 49 1.26 2.02 -10.62
C PRO A 49 2.21 2.79 -9.70
N LEU A 50 2.05 2.63 -8.38
CA LEU A 50 2.87 3.31 -7.38
C LEU A 50 4.06 2.46 -6.92
N PHE A 51 3.94 1.14 -7.05
CA PHE A 51 5.02 0.21 -6.74
C PHE A 51 5.25 -0.74 -7.91
N THR A 52 6.51 -1.06 -8.18
CA THR A 52 6.87 -2.16 -9.07
C THR A 52 6.79 -3.47 -8.30
N ARG A 53 6.18 -4.50 -8.88
CA ARG A 53 6.18 -5.84 -8.28
C ARG A 53 7.58 -6.43 -8.41
N SER A 54 8.39 -6.25 -7.39
CA SER A 54 9.63 -7.01 -7.20
C SER A 54 9.26 -8.29 -6.46
N THR A 55 9.16 -9.41 -7.17
CA THR A 55 9.37 -10.69 -6.49
C THR A 55 10.82 -10.63 -6.04
N ALA A 56 11.08 -10.47 -4.74
CA ALA A 56 12.44 -10.50 -4.22
C ALA A 56 13.07 -11.85 -4.63
N ILE A 57 13.84 -11.84 -5.71
CA ILE A 57 14.80 -12.89 -6.00
C ILE A 57 15.98 -12.54 -5.10
N SER A 58 15.91 -12.95 -3.84
CA SER A 58 17.09 -12.97 -2.99
C SER A 58 17.95 -14.10 -3.51
N SER A 59 18.97 -13.77 -4.31
CA SER A 59 20.19 -14.59 -4.41
C SER A 59 21.04 -14.42 -3.17
#